data_AF-A0A1E9BQB9-F1
#
_entry.id   AF-A0A1E9BQB9-F1
#
_cell.length_a   1.000
_cell.length_b   1.000
_cell.length_c   1.000
_cell.angle_alpha   90.00
_cell.angle_beta   90.00
_cell.angle_gamma   90.00
#
_symmetry.space_group_name_H-M   'P 1'
#
loop_
_entity.id
_entity.type
_entity.pdbx_description
1 polymer ?
#
loop_
_entity_poly.entity_id
_entity_poly.type
_entity_poly.pdbx_seq_one_letter_code
_entity_poly.pdbx_strand_id
1 'polypeptide(L)'
;MTERELKIKFDHIQGIFNRCINHASQVMIDGIASKSLYFDEEQADKLEQQEYVRTADELVQLYIRYSVLNDIQYFYSVSDFFWESGFYESLKSDEKRKYMSFNPLSFDYSRYEQDNTVYDEELPYFSVVVKAVVLERYSEYLRKKKESKVQAEMQLQQEQEELQPIQDKCQEPKIIPHVAETENPFKSILNDRQIALLVDCINEVEIFNALMTFEDLKAILSCKPKVIFRSNNNRLVAFLFSELSNRGLITPNWQSVIARNKLFVTKNIKKDKYLNQGDLATAANYVKGVEHEKDYVTISNYIKQLKKL
;
A
#
# COMPACT_ATOMS: atom_id res chain seq x y z
N MET A 1 -16.83 -15.29 36.90
CA MET A 1 -15.99 -14.39 36.10
C MET A 1 -16.89 -13.66 35.15
N THR A 2 -16.85 -12.33 35.20
CA THR A 2 -17.58 -11.47 34.27
C THR A 2 -16.88 -11.45 32.90
N GLU A 3 -17.62 -11.11 31.84
CA GLU A 3 -17.06 -10.95 30.48
C GLU A 3 -15.88 -9.97 30.46
N ARG A 4 -15.95 -8.92 31.28
CA ARG A 4 -14.87 -7.93 31.42
C ARG A 4 -13.60 -8.52 32.04
N GLU A 5 -13.73 -9.31 33.10
CA GLU A 5 -12.60 -9.99 33.74
C GLU A 5 -11.97 -11.01 32.79
N LEU A 6 -12.79 -11.71 32.01
CA LEU A 6 -12.36 -12.64 30.98
C LEU A 6 -11.56 -11.92 29.87
N LYS A 7 -12.09 -10.82 29.34
CA LYS A 7 -11.39 -10.00 28.33
C LYS A 7 -10.04 -9.52 28.81
N ILE A 8 -9.98 -8.95 30.02
CA ILE A 8 -8.72 -8.48 30.61
C ILE A 8 -7.70 -9.62 30.65
N LYS A 9 -8.11 -10.82 31.07
CA LYS A 9 -7.20 -11.97 31.08
C LYS A 9 -6.71 -12.32 29.68
N PHE A 10 -7.61 -12.34 28.70
CA PHE A 10 -7.30 -12.68 27.32
C PHE A 10 -6.37 -11.66 26.69
N ASP A 11 -6.49 -10.38 27.04
CA ASP A 11 -5.58 -9.32 26.58
C ASP A 11 -4.14 -9.55 27.06
N HIS A 12 -3.95 -10.07 28.28
CA HIS A 12 -2.61 -10.41 28.76
C HIS A 12 -2.02 -11.60 27.98
N ILE A 13 -2.82 -12.62 27.68
CA ILE A 13 -2.40 -13.77 26.87
C ILE A 13 -2.13 -13.34 25.42
N GLN A 14 -2.96 -12.49 24.86
CA GLN A 14 -2.76 -11.87 23.55
C GLN A 14 -1.46 -11.07 23.50
N GLY A 15 -1.12 -10.34 24.57
CA GLY A 15 0.15 -9.63 24.70
C GLY A 15 1.36 -10.56 24.58
N ILE A 16 1.28 -11.75 25.17
CA ILE A 16 2.31 -12.79 25.06
C ILE A 16 2.40 -13.29 23.61
N PHE A 17 1.26 -13.66 23.00
CA PHE A 17 1.21 -14.05 21.57
C PHE A 17 1.86 -13.00 20.68
N ASN A 18 1.43 -11.73 20.80
CA ASN A 18 1.92 -10.63 19.99
C ASN A 18 3.44 -10.46 20.12
N ARG A 19 3.98 -10.55 21.34
CA ARG A 19 5.42 -10.43 21.55
C ARG A 19 6.20 -11.59 20.91
N CYS A 20 5.76 -12.83 21.11
CA CYS A 20 6.39 -14.01 20.52
C CYS A 20 6.30 -13.98 18.98
N ILE A 21 5.14 -13.67 18.42
CA ILE A 21 4.89 -13.58 16.98
C ILE A 21 5.72 -12.47 16.35
N ASN A 22 5.72 -11.26 16.93
CA ASN A 22 6.46 -10.14 16.38
C ASN A 22 7.96 -10.41 16.38
N HIS A 23 8.49 -10.95 17.48
CA HIS A 23 9.90 -11.31 17.57
C HIS A 23 10.29 -12.36 16.52
N ALA A 24 9.57 -13.48 16.46
CA ALA A 24 9.87 -14.56 15.53
C ALA A 24 9.70 -14.12 14.06
N SER A 25 8.67 -13.33 13.74
CA SER A 25 8.47 -12.76 12.40
C SER A 25 9.65 -11.88 12.00
N GLN A 26 10.09 -11.00 12.91
CA GLN A 26 11.23 -10.11 12.67
C GLN A 26 12.52 -10.91 12.42
N VAL A 27 12.79 -11.94 13.22
CA VAL A 27 13.97 -12.81 13.04
C VAL A 27 13.96 -13.50 11.67
N MET A 28 12.81 -13.99 11.19
CA MET A 28 12.73 -14.62 9.87
C MET A 28 12.92 -13.59 8.73
N ILE A 29 12.32 -12.41 8.86
CA ILE A 29 12.46 -11.31 7.90
C ILE A 29 13.91 -10.84 7.83
N ASP A 30 14.55 -10.57 8.96
CA ASP A 30 15.95 -10.15 9.03
C ASP A 30 16.89 -11.25 8.53
N GLY A 31 16.57 -12.51 8.81
CA GLY A 31 17.30 -13.66 8.31
C GLY A 31 17.33 -13.74 6.79
N ILE A 32 16.19 -13.59 6.11
CA ILE A 32 16.16 -13.60 4.64
C ILE A 32 16.76 -12.32 4.04
N ALA A 33 16.52 -11.16 4.66
CA ALA A 33 17.09 -9.90 4.22
C ALA A 33 18.63 -9.94 4.30
N SER A 34 19.19 -10.43 5.40
CA SER A 34 20.64 -10.55 5.58
C SER A 34 21.26 -11.54 4.60
N LYS A 35 20.63 -12.69 4.36
CA LYS A 35 21.09 -13.65 3.35
C LYS A 35 21.10 -13.04 1.95
N SER A 36 20.05 -12.29 1.60
CA SER A 36 19.91 -11.65 0.29
C SER A 36 21.02 -10.64 -0.01
N LEU A 37 21.66 -10.04 1.01
CA LEU A 37 22.77 -9.09 0.83
C LEU A 37 24.03 -9.72 0.22
N TYR A 38 24.18 -11.05 0.30
CA TYR A 38 25.34 -11.78 -0.19
C TYR A 38 25.09 -12.46 -1.54
N PHE A 39 23.88 -12.36 -2.08
CA PHE A 39 23.47 -12.98 -3.33
C PHE A 39 23.29 -11.92 -4.42
N ASP A 40 23.53 -12.32 -5.68
CA ASP A 40 23.02 -11.55 -6.81
C ASP A 40 21.48 -11.61 -6.88
N GLU A 41 20.89 -10.79 -7.73
CA GLU A 41 19.44 -10.63 -7.82
C GLU A 41 18.73 -11.96 -8.16
N GLU A 42 19.25 -12.73 -9.11
CA GLU A 42 18.70 -14.03 -9.51
C GLU A 42 18.78 -15.06 -8.37
N GLN A 43 19.92 -15.12 -7.68
CA GLN A 43 20.12 -15.99 -6.53
C GLN A 43 19.20 -15.61 -5.35
N ALA A 44 19.03 -14.32 -5.09
CA ALA A 44 18.15 -13.80 -4.05
C ALA A 44 16.68 -14.12 -4.37
N ASP A 45 16.25 -13.93 -5.62
CA ASP A 45 14.88 -14.26 -6.07
C ASP A 45 14.59 -15.76 -5.98
N LYS A 46 15.55 -16.59 -6.38
CA LYS A 46 15.43 -18.04 -6.25
C LYS A 46 15.32 -18.46 -4.79
N LEU A 47 16.12 -17.85 -3.90
CA LEU A 47 16.05 -18.10 -2.46
C LEU A 47 14.70 -17.68 -1.89
N GLU A 48 14.21 -16.47 -2.19
CA GLU A 48 12.90 -15.98 -1.75
C GLU A 48 11.76 -16.88 -2.23
N GLN A 49 11.81 -17.34 -3.48
CA GLN A 49 10.82 -18.26 -4.03
C GLN A 49 10.87 -19.64 -3.33
N GLN A 50 12.05 -20.15 -2.99
CA GLN A 50 12.20 -21.39 -2.22
C GLN A 50 11.65 -21.23 -0.79
N GLU A 51 11.95 -20.12 -0.13
CA GLU A 51 11.42 -19.81 1.20
C GLU A 51 9.89 -19.70 1.19
N TYR A 52 9.32 -19.10 0.14
CA TYR A 52 7.87 -19.03 -0.04
C TYR A 52 7.24 -20.41 -0.17
N VAL A 53 7.77 -21.27 -1.04
CA VAL A 53 7.27 -22.64 -1.24
C VAL A 53 7.37 -23.43 0.06
N ARG A 54 8.51 -23.39 0.75
CA ARG A 54 8.70 -24.05 2.04
C ARG A 54 7.69 -23.57 3.08
N THR A 55 7.46 -22.26 3.17
CA THR A 55 6.51 -21.64 4.10
C THR A 55 5.08 -22.09 3.80
N ALA A 56 4.70 -22.13 2.53
CA ALA A 56 3.38 -22.58 2.09
C ALA A 56 3.15 -24.07 2.42
N ASP A 57 4.14 -24.93 2.14
CA ASP A 57 4.07 -26.36 2.47
C ASP A 57 3.92 -26.58 3.97
N GLU A 58 4.69 -25.84 4.79
CA GLU A 58 4.64 -25.94 6.24
C GLU A 58 3.29 -25.46 6.80
N LEU A 59 2.75 -24.35 6.28
CA LEU A 59 1.40 -23.88 6.62
C LEU A 59 0.34 -24.94 6.30
N VAL A 60 0.39 -25.54 5.11
CA VAL A 60 -0.54 -26.61 4.72
C VAL A 60 -0.47 -27.78 5.71
N GLN A 61 0.72 -28.20 6.11
CA GLN A 61 0.87 -29.26 7.12
C GLN A 61 0.27 -28.87 8.47
N LEU A 62 0.42 -27.61 8.89
CA LEU A 62 -0.17 -27.12 10.14
C LEU A 62 -1.69 -27.13 10.07
N TYR A 63 -2.30 -26.60 9.01
CA TYR A 63 -3.76 -26.56 8.85
C TYR A 63 -4.39 -27.95 8.70
N ILE A 64 -3.69 -28.91 8.06
CA ILE A 64 -4.15 -30.31 8.00
C ILE A 64 -4.14 -30.95 9.39
N ARG A 65 -3.10 -30.69 10.18
CA ARG A 65 -2.89 -31.36 11.48
C ARG A 65 -3.68 -30.72 12.62
N TYR A 66 -3.92 -29.41 12.57
CA TYR A 66 -4.49 -28.63 13.67
C TYR A 66 -5.71 -27.85 13.20
N SER A 67 -6.89 -28.47 13.29
CA SER A 67 -8.17 -27.86 12.87
C SER A 67 -8.49 -26.55 13.61
N VAL A 68 -7.96 -26.37 14.82
CA VAL A 68 -8.08 -25.15 15.65
C VAL A 68 -7.55 -23.90 14.94
N LEU A 69 -6.66 -24.07 13.94
CA LEU A 69 -6.13 -22.96 13.16
C LEU A 69 -7.15 -22.37 12.17
N ASN A 70 -8.19 -23.12 11.81
CA ASN A 70 -9.23 -22.61 10.91
C ASN A 70 -9.98 -21.43 11.53
N ASP A 71 -10.10 -21.41 12.86
CA ASP A 71 -10.79 -20.34 13.57
C ASP A 71 -9.99 -19.03 13.56
N ILE A 72 -8.67 -19.07 13.32
CA ILE A 72 -7.79 -17.88 13.27
C ILE A 72 -7.38 -17.46 11.85
N GLN A 73 -7.74 -18.23 10.82
CA GLN A 73 -7.23 -18.06 9.45
C GLN A 73 -7.47 -16.65 8.88
N TYR A 74 -8.49 -15.93 9.33
CA TYR A 74 -8.80 -14.57 8.85
C TYR A 74 -8.28 -13.46 9.78
N PHE A 75 -7.56 -13.80 10.84
CA PHE A 75 -7.18 -12.88 11.91
C PHE A 75 -5.66 -12.74 12.13
N TYR A 76 -4.81 -13.31 11.26
CA TYR A 76 -3.35 -13.23 11.41
C TYR A 76 -2.78 -11.79 11.37
N SER A 77 -3.51 -10.86 10.75
CA SER A 77 -3.19 -9.42 10.71
C SER A 77 -3.83 -8.62 11.86
N VAL A 78 -4.70 -9.23 12.67
CA VAL A 78 -5.42 -8.56 13.77
C VAL A 78 -4.63 -8.74 15.08
N SER A 79 -4.42 -7.64 15.81
CA SER A 79 -3.63 -7.66 17.06
C SER A 79 -4.32 -8.41 18.20
N ASP A 80 -5.65 -8.59 18.12
CA ASP A 80 -6.50 -9.14 19.17
C ASP A 80 -7.16 -10.46 18.74
N PHE A 81 -6.51 -11.22 17.85
CA PHE A 81 -7.08 -12.43 17.26
C PHE A 81 -7.56 -13.44 18.31
N PHE A 82 -6.93 -13.56 19.47
CA PHE A 82 -7.32 -14.52 20.51
C PHE A 82 -8.71 -14.24 21.08
N TRP A 83 -9.14 -12.97 21.07
CA TRP A 83 -10.50 -12.56 21.46
C TRP A 83 -11.45 -12.47 20.26
N GLU A 84 -10.97 -11.98 19.12
CA GLU A 84 -11.81 -11.72 17.93
C GLU A 84 -12.08 -12.97 17.08
N SER A 85 -11.27 -14.02 17.25
CA SER A 85 -11.43 -15.31 16.56
C SER A 85 -12.28 -16.29 17.35
N GLY A 86 -12.69 -17.39 16.70
CA GLY A 86 -13.34 -18.52 17.37
C GLY A 86 -12.36 -19.51 18.03
N PHE A 87 -11.07 -19.17 18.14
CA PHE A 87 -10.02 -20.09 18.59
C PHE A 87 -10.33 -20.62 19.99
N TYR A 88 -10.55 -19.73 20.95
CA TYR A 88 -10.80 -20.14 22.33
C TYR A 88 -12.10 -20.94 22.45
N GLU A 89 -13.13 -20.58 21.69
CA GLU A 89 -14.43 -21.25 21.64
C GLU A 89 -14.33 -22.68 21.08
N SER A 90 -13.41 -22.92 20.16
CA SER A 90 -13.18 -24.24 19.56
C SER A 90 -12.47 -25.24 20.49
N LEU A 91 -11.78 -24.74 21.53
CA LEU A 91 -11.04 -25.58 22.48
C LEU A 91 -11.95 -26.49 23.32
N LYS A 92 -11.44 -27.66 23.70
CA LYS A 92 -12.10 -28.60 24.62
C LYS A 92 -12.17 -28.01 26.02
N SER A 93 -13.07 -28.54 26.84
CA SER A 93 -13.31 -28.02 28.20
C SER A 93 -12.10 -28.10 29.13
N ASP A 94 -11.24 -29.11 28.98
CA ASP A 94 -9.97 -29.22 29.70
C ASP A 94 -8.92 -28.23 29.19
N GLU A 95 -8.79 -28.07 27.88
CA GLU A 95 -7.91 -27.07 27.25
C GLU A 95 -8.29 -25.64 27.66
N LYS A 96 -9.58 -25.31 27.62
CA LYS A 96 -10.14 -24.03 28.11
C LYS A 96 -9.77 -23.76 29.56
N ARG A 97 -9.87 -24.79 30.42
CA ARG A 97 -9.49 -24.66 31.84
C ARG A 97 -8.00 -24.32 32.00
N LYS A 98 -7.11 -24.88 31.17
CA LYS A 98 -5.68 -24.55 31.19
C LYS A 98 -5.43 -23.06 30.90
N TYR A 99 -6.07 -22.52 29.86
CA TYR A 99 -6.06 -21.07 29.58
C TYR A 99 -6.62 -20.24 30.76
N MET A 100 -7.67 -20.73 31.44
CA MET A 100 -8.25 -20.07 32.61
C MET A 100 -7.42 -20.18 33.89
N SER A 101 -6.57 -21.19 34.04
CA SER A 101 -5.65 -21.31 35.17
C SER A 101 -4.28 -20.66 34.92
N PHE A 102 -3.91 -20.45 33.66
CA PHE A 102 -2.62 -19.88 33.30
C PHE A 102 -2.43 -18.48 33.91
N ASN A 103 -1.24 -18.22 34.46
CA ASN A 103 -0.85 -16.91 34.95
C ASN A 103 0.01 -16.21 33.88
N PRO A 104 -0.48 -15.16 33.20
CA PRO A 104 0.31 -14.47 32.17
C PRO A 104 1.64 -13.90 32.68
N LEU A 105 1.72 -13.56 33.97
CA LEU A 105 2.94 -13.00 34.56
C LEU A 105 4.03 -14.05 34.81
N SER A 106 3.71 -15.35 34.77
CA SER A 106 4.71 -16.43 34.89
C SER A 106 5.30 -16.85 33.54
N PHE A 107 4.94 -16.20 32.44
CA PHE A 107 5.53 -16.47 31.14
C PHE A 107 6.97 -15.93 31.08
N ASP A 108 7.94 -16.83 30.89
CA ASP A 108 9.36 -16.54 30.74
C ASP A 108 9.74 -16.63 29.27
N TYR A 109 9.98 -15.46 28.68
CA TYR A 109 10.38 -15.35 27.28
C TYR A 109 11.72 -16.03 27.00
N SER A 110 12.67 -16.00 27.94
CA SER A 110 14.00 -16.62 27.74
C SER A 110 13.88 -18.13 27.68
N ARG A 111 13.00 -18.70 28.51
CA ARG A 111 12.68 -20.13 28.48
C ARG A 111 11.97 -20.52 27.19
N TYR A 112 11.02 -19.71 26.73
CA TYR A 112 10.33 -19.91 25.46
C TYR A 112 11.28 -19.82 24.25
N GLU A 113 12.28 -18.94 24.27
CA GLU A 113 13.27 -18.81 23.20
C GLU A 113 14.17 -20.06 23.06
N GLN A 114 14.39 -20.80 24.16
CA GLN A 114 15.15 -22.06 24.14
C GLN A 114 14.31 -23.24 23.65
N ASP A 115 13.03 -23.28 24.00
CA ASP A 115 12.07 -24.29 23.58
C ASP A 115 10.69 -23.66 23.35
N ASN A 116 10.30 -23.48 22.09
CA ASN A 116 9.04 -22.84 21.75
C ASN A 116 7.81 -23.68 22.09
N THR A 117 7.97 -24.96 22.46
CA THR A 117 6.86 -25.86 22.85
C THR A 117 6.65 -25.93 24.36
N VAL A 118 7.53 -25.30 25.14
CA VAL A 118 7.59 -25.42 26.60
C VAL A 118 6.29 -25.03 27.32
N TYR A 119 5.47 -24.17 26.70
CA TYR A 119 4.20 -23.70 27.24
C TYR A 119 2.98 -24.44 26.67
N ASP A 120 3.12 -25.37 25.73
CA ASP A 120 1.96 -26.04 25.09
C ASP A 120 1.13 -26.87 26.06
N GLU A 121 1.75 -27.35 27.14
CA GLU A 121 1.03 -28.05 28.21
C GLU A 121 0.15 -27.12 29.05
N GLU A 122 0.54 -25.86 29.24
CA GLU A 122 -0.21 -24.85 30.00
C GLU A 122 -1.13 -23.99 29.11
N LEU A 123 -0.76 -23.85 27.84
CA LEU A 123 -1.45 -23.10 26.80
C LEU A 123 -1.56 -23.99 25.55
N PRO A 124 -2.56 -24.87 25.47
CA PRO A 124 -2.75 -25.78 24.34
C PRO A 124 -2.67 -25.08 22.99
N TYR A 125 -1.83 -25.62 22.10
CA TYR A 125 -1.57 -25.11 20.74
C TYR A 125 -0.86 -23.74 20.67
N PHE A 126 -0.30 -23.23 21.77
CA PHE A 126 0.38 -21.92 21.77
C PHE A 126 1.49 -21.84 20.72
N SER A 127 2.42 -22.80 20.73
CA SER A 127 3.53 -22.84 19.77
C SER A 127 3.05 -22.97 18.33
N VAL A 128 2.01 -23.77 18.12
CA VAL A 128 1.39 -24.03 16.81
C VAL A 128 0.75 -22.75 16.26
N VAL A 129 -0.01 -22.02 17.08
CA VAL A 129 -0.64 -20.75 16.72
C VAL A 129 0.43 -19.70 16.42
N VAL A 130 1.44 -19.56 17.29
CA VAL A 130 2.55 -18.62 17.05
C VAL A 130 3.22 -18.94 15.72
N LYS A 131 3.56 -20.22 15.48
CA LYS A 131 4.21 -20.66 14.26
C LYS A 131 3.36 -20.39 13.01
N ALA A 132 2.07 -20.72 13.05
CA ALA A 132 1.16 -20.47 11.93
C ALA A 132 1.09 -18.97 11.59
N VAL A 133 0.85 -18.11 12.58
CA VAL A 133 0.75 -16.65 12.35
C VAL A 133 2.08 -16.06 11.86
N VAL A 134 3.20 -16.54 12.39
CA VAL A 134 4.56 -16.13 11.95
C VAL A 134 4.79 -16.51 10.49
N LEU A 135 4.43 -17.72 10.08
CA LEU A 135 4.53 -18.17 8.69
C LEU A 135 3.58 -17.41 7.75
N GLU A 136 2.35 -17.11 8.17
CA GLU A 136 1.41 -16.29 7.39
C GLU A 136 1.96 -14.87 7.15
N ARG A 137 2.45 -14.22 8.21
CA ARG A 137 3.07 -12.88 8.11
C ARG A 137 4.32 -12.89 7.24
N TYR A 138 5.13 -13.94 7.34
CA TYR A 138 6.32 -14.08 6.52
C TYR A 138 6.00 -14.34 5.05
N SER A 139 5.00 -15.18 4.76
CA SER A 139 4.45 -15.38 3.42
C SER A 139 3.93 -14.08 2.81
N GLU A 140 3.21 -13.28 3.59
CA GLU A 140 2.73 -11.96 3.18
C GLU A 140 3.90 -11.00 2.87
N TYR A 141 4.94 -11.01 3.70
CA TYR A 141 6.17 -10.24 3.47
C TYR A 141 6.83 -10.63 2.15
N LEU A 142 7.06 -11.93 1.90
CA LEU A 142 7.69 -12.42 0.66
C LEU A 142 6.87 -12.03 -0.57
N ARG A 143 5.55 -12.16 -0.51
CA ARG A 143 4.65 -11.74 -1.59
C ARG A 143 4.73 -10.25 -1.86
N LYS A 144 4.65 -9.40 -0.82
CA LYS A 144 4.77 -7.94 -0.94
C LYS A 144 6.12 -7.53 -1.51
N LYS A 145 7.21 -8.21 -1.13
CA LYS A 145 8.55 -7.97 -1.67
C LYS A 145 8.59 -8.27 -3.17
N LYS A 146 8.04 -9.42 -3.60
CA LYS A 146 7.91 -9.79 -5.02
C LYS A 146 7.05 -8.79 -5.81
N GLU A 147 5.91 -8.39 -5.27
CA GLU A 147 5.03 -7.39 -5.90
C GLU A 147 5.73 -6.03 -6.05
N SER A 148 6.51 -5.63 -5.03
CA SER A 148 7.29 -4.39 -5.07
C SER A 148 8.41 -4.44 -6.12
N LYS A 149 9.09 -5.59 -6.26
CA LYS A 149 10.10 -5.81 -7.32
C LYS A 149 9.48 -5.75 -8.70
N VAL A 150 8.37 -6.47 -8.93
CA VAL A 150 7.64 -6.41 -10.21
C VAL A 150 7.19 -4.99 -10.52
N GLN A 151 6.71 -4.23 -9.53
CA GLN A 151 6.36 -2.82 -9.72
C GLN A 151 7.59 -1.96 -10.05
N ALA A 152 8.73 -2.19 -9.39
CA ALA A 152 9.98 -1.49 -9.66
C ALA A 152 10.55 -1.84 -11.05
N GLU A 153 10.48 -3.10 -11.47
CA GLU A 153 10.86 -3.56 -12.81
C GLU A 153 9.93 -2.98 -13.88
N MET A 154 8.62 -2.96 -13.65
CA MET A 154 7.67 -2.30 -14.56
C MET A 154 7.93 -0.79 -14.66
N GLN A 155 8.36 -0.15 -13.57
CA GLN A 155 8.79 1.25 -13.59
C GLN A 155 10.11 1.43 -14.32
N LEU A 156 11.10 0.56 -14.11
CA LEU A 156 12.40 0.56 -14.80
C LEU A 156 12.25 0.26 -16.29
N GLN A 157 11.35 -0.65 -16.68
CA GLN A 157 11.02 -0.94 -18.07
C GLN A 157 10.26 0.22 -18.71
N GLN A 158 9.35 0.89 -17.98
CA GLN A 158 8.74 2.13 -18.45
C GLN A 158 9.75 3.28 -18.59
N GLU A 159 10.70 3.41 -17.65
CA GLU A 159 11.79 4.38 -17.73
C GLU A 159 12.78 4.02 -18.86
N GLN A 160 13.09 2.75 -19.07
CA GLN A 160 13.91 2.28 -20.20
C GLN A 160 13.20 2.43 -21.53
N GLU A 161 11.89 2.19 -21.64
CA GLU A 161 11.09 2.50 -22.82
C GLU A 161 10.96 4.02 -23.04
N GLU A 162 10.93 4.83 -21.98
CA GLU A 162 11.03 6.29 -22.06
C GLU A 162 12.45 6.78 -22.43
N LEU A 163 13.50 6.02 -22.12
CA LEU A 163 14.90 6.30 -22.49
C LEU A 163 15.32 5.68 -23.84
N GLN A 164 14.61 4.68 -24.35
CA GLN A 164 14.81 4.02 -25.65
C GLN A 164 14.18 4.78 -26.84
N PRO A 165 14.20 6.12 -26.81
CA PRO A 165 14.50 6.85 -28.04
C PRO A 165 15.66 7.84 -27.87
N ILE A 166 16.71 7.49 -27.11
CA ILE A 166 17.97 8.27 -27.10
C ILE A 166 19.20 7.34 -27.12
N GLN A 167 19.27 6.43 -28.09
CA GLN A 167 20.55 5.86 -28.52
C GLN A 167 20.46 5.25 -29.91
N ASP A 168 19.96 6.02 -30.87
CA ASP A 168 20.40 5.86 -32.25
C ASP A 168 20.38 7.19 -32.98
N LYS A 169 21.51 7.51 -33.62
CA LYS A 169 21.80 8.67 -34.49
C LYS A 169 22.22 9.99 -33.82
N CYS A 170 23.50 10.06 -33.47
CA CYS A 170 24.31 11.24 -33.81
C CYS A 170 24.54 11.27 -35.34
N GLN A 171 23.55 11.74 -36.11
CA GLN A 171 23.76 12.27 -37.46
C GLN A 171 22.79 13.43 -37.69
N GLU A 172 23.31 14.51 -38.26
CA GLU A 172 22.60 15.74 -38.63
C GLU A 172 21.27 15.50 -39.39
N PRO A 173 20.30 16.43 -39.23
CA PRO A 173 18.89 16.18 -39.50
C PRO A 173 18.59 16.12 -40.99
N LYS A 174 18.08 14.97 -41.45
CA LYS A 174 17.30 14.90 -42.68
C LYS A 174 15.84 14.70 -42.34
N ILE A 175 15.08 15.74 -42.67
CA ILE A 175 13.63 15.86 -42.64
C ILE A 175 12.97 14.58 -43.18
N ILE A 176 12.20 13.89 -42.34
CA ILE A 176 11.04 13.10 -42.76
C ILE A 176 9.94 13.34 -41.70
N PRO A 177 8.78 13.91 -42.08
CA PRO A 177 7.67 14.10 -41.17
C PRO A 177 6.92 12.78 -41.04
N HIS A 178 6.93 12.16 -39.85
CA HIS A 178 5.93 11.16 -39.53
C HIS A 178 5.05 11.65 -38.39
N VAL A 179 3.94 12.25 -38.81
CA VAL A 179 2.72 12.37 -38.01
C VAL A 179 2.29 10.95 -37.66
N ALA A 180 2.38 10.60 -36.38
CA ALA A 180 1.52 9.61 -35.75
C ALA A 180 0.80 10.38 -34.65
N GLU A 181 -0.52 10.47 -34.77
CA GLU A 181 -1.38 11.18 -33.85
C GLU A 181 -1.20 10.59 -32.45
N THR A 182 -0.48 11.33 -31.63
CA THR A 182 -0.10 10.96 -30.27
C THR A 182 -1.34 10.70 -29.43
N GLU A 183 -1.52 9.48 -28.93
CA GLU A 183 -2.50 9.21 -27.88
C GLU A 183 -2.29 10.22 -26.73
N ASN A 184 -3.37 10.85 -26.28
CA ASN A 184 -3.33 11.81 -25.18
C ASN A 184 -2.73 11.13 -23.92
N PRO A 185 -1.61 11.63 -23.34
CA PRO A 185 -0.96 10.99 -22.20
C PRO A 185 -1.86 10.82 -20.96
N PHE A 186 -2.82 11.73 -20.75
CA PHE A 186 -3.79 11.57 -19.67
C PHE A 186 -4.84 10.49 -19.92
N LYS A 187 -5.02 10.06 -21.18
CA LYS A 187 -6.13 9.19 -21.61
C LYS A 187 -7.48 9.68 -21.07
N SER A 188 -7.66 11.01 -21.03
CA SER A 188 -8.84 11.64 -20.46
C SER A 188 -10.09 11.28 -21.27
N ILE A 189 -11.09 10.72 -20.61
CA ILE A 189 -12.41 10.42 -21.21
C ILE A 189 -13.48 11.46 -20.82
N LEU A 190 -13.07 12.55 -20.15
CA LEU A 190 -13.96 13.62 -19.71
C LEU A 190 -14.60 14.35 -20.90
N ASN A 191 -15.91 14.51 -20.86
CA ASN A 191 -16.64 15.31 -21.85
C ASN A 191 -16.62 16.81 -21.50
N ASP A 192 -17.02 17.67 -22.45
CA ASP A 192 -16.96 19.13 -22.26
C ASP A 192 -17.79 19.62 -21.05
N ARG A 193 -18.93 18.98 -20.72
CA ARG A 193 -19.72 19.35 -19.53
C ARG A 193 -19.00 18.98 -18.24
N GLN A 194 -18.35 17.83 -18.21
CA GLN A 194 -17.55 17.36 -17.08
C GLN A 194 -16.31 18.24 -16.88
N ILE A 195 -15.65 18.68 -17.96
CA ILE A 195 -14.53 19.62 -17.89
C ILE A 195 -14.98 20.97 -17.34
N ALA A 196 -16.13 21.51 -17.80
CA ALA A 196 -16.67 22.76 -17.26
C ALA A 196 -16.94 22.67 -15.75
N LEU A 197 -17.56 21.58 -15.29
CA LEU A 197 -17.83 21.36 -13.87
C LEU A 197 -16.54 21.24 -13.04
N LEU A 198 -15.49 20.62 -13.59
CA LEU A 198 -14.18 20.55 -12.93
C LEU A 198 -13.51 21.92 -12.81
N VAL A 199 -13.68 22.79 -13.80
CA VAL A 199 -13.18 24.17 -13.73
C VAL A 199 -13.85 24.94 -12.59
N ASP A 200 -15.17 24.80 -12.44
CA ASP A 200 -15.90 25.42 -11.33
C ASP A 200 -15.35 24.93 -9.97
N CYS A 201 -15.14 23.61 -9.84
CA CYS A 201 -14.54 23.02 -8.66
C CYS A 201 -13.14 23.56 -8.37
N ILE A 202 -12.25 23.61 -9.38
CA ILE A 202 -10.86 24.06 -9.24
C ILE A 202 -10.79 25.50 -8.75
N ASN A 203 -11.67 26.35 -9.28
CA ASN A 203 -11.73 27.76 -8.94
C ASN A 203 -12.37 28.00 -7.56
N GLU A 204 -13.43 27.26 -7.21
CA GLU A 204 -14.12 27.41 -5.92
C GLU A 204 -13.21 27.08 -4.73
N VAL A 205 -12.40 26.02 -4.83
CA VAL A 205 -11.45 25.62 -3.77
C VAL A 205 -10.05 26.23 -3.96
N GLU A 206 -9.91 27.17 -4.90
CA GLU A 206 -8.68 27.92 -5.17
C GLU A 206 -7.41 27.04 -5.26
N ILE A 207 -7.49 25.91 -5.98
CA ILE A 207 -6.36 24.95 -6.08
C ILE A 207 -5.11 25.64 -6.64
N PHE A 208 -5.30 26.58 -7.56
CA PHE A 208 -4.24 27.33 -8.21
C PHE A 208 -4.32 28.83 -7.91
N ASN A 209 -3.19 29.51 -8.10
CA ASN A 209 -3.03 30.95 -7.86
C ASN A 209 -3.79 31.86 -8.85
N ALA A 210 -4.41 31.29 -9.88
CA ALA A 210 -5.12 32.00 -10.93
C ALA A 210 -6.38 31.21 -11.31
N LEU A 211 -7.42 31.92 -11.72
CA LEU A 211 -8.64 31.33 -12.22
C LEU A 211 -8.35 30.52 -13.48
N MET A 212 -8.76 29.26 -13.48
CA MET A 212 -8.66 28.36 -14.60
C MET A 212 -9.87 28.53 -15.51
N THR A 213 -9.65 28.57 -16.82
CA THR A 213 -10.74 28.53 -17.81
C THR A 213 -10.99 27.12 -18.32
N PHE A 214 -12.13 26.92 -18.98
CA PHE A 214 -12.44 25.68 -19.70
C PHE A 214 -11.32 25.27 -20.69
N GLU A 215 -10.83 26.23 -21.47
CA GLU A 215 -9.77 26.00 -22.44
C GLU A 215 -8.43 25.66 -21.78
N ASP A 216 -8.15 26.24 -20.60
CA ASP A 216 -6.95 25.92 -19.84
C ASP A 216 -6.97 24.48 -19.34
N LEU A 217 -8.07 24.04 -18.72
CA LEU A 217 -8.17 22.66 -18.23
C LEU A 217 -8.15 21.66 -19.39
N LYS A 218 -8.82 21.97 -20.51
CA LYS A 218 -8.79 21.14 -21.72
C LYS A 218 -7.38 21.03 -22.30
N ALA A 219 -6.63 22.13 -22.31
CA ALA A 219 -5.24 22.16 -22.72
C ALA A 219 -4.32 21.36 -21.77
N ILE A 220 -4.54 21.46 -20.46
CA ILE A 220 -3.83 20.69 -19.43
C ILE A 220 -4.10 19.19 -19.61
N LEU A 221 -5.37 18.79 -19.73
CA LEU A 221 -5.77 17.39 -19.96
C LEU A 221 -5.31 16.85 -21.31
N SER A 222 -4.89 17.71 -22.24
CA SER A 222 -4.27 17.36 -23.51
C SER A 222 -2.73 17.47 -23.48
N CYS A 223 -2.14 17.74 -22.32
CA CYS A 223 -0.70 17.96 -22.11
C CYS A 223 -0.09 19.09 -22.97
N LYS A 224 -0.90 20.10 -23.32
CA LYS A 224 -0.48 21.26 -24.12
C LYS A 224 -0.84 22.57 -23.40
N PRO A 225 -0.42 22.77 -22.14
CA PRO A 225 -0.80 23.95 -21.36
C PRO A 225 -0.28 25.22 -22.05
N LYS A 226 -1.18 26.20 -22.27
CA LYS A 226 -0.80 27.54 -22.76
C LYS A 226 -0.34 28.44 -21.61
N VAL A 227 -0.89 28.19 -20.42
CA VAL A 227 -0.63 28.92 -19.19
C VAL A 227 -0.12 27.93 -18.14
N ILE A 228 0.93 28.32 -17.42
CA ILE A 228 1.49 27.53 -16.32
C ILE A 228 0.79 27.94 -15.03
N PHE A 229 0.11 27.01 -14.38
CA PHE A 229 -0.59 27.26 -13.12
C PHE A 229 0.28 26.92 -11.91
N ARG A 230 0.26 27.79 -10.90
CA ARG A 230 0.95 27.57 -9.64
C ARG A 230 -0.02 26.99 -8.61
N SER A 231 0.35 25.86 -8.04
CA SER A 231 -0.40 25.22 -6.97
C SER A 231 -0.35 26.05 -5.69
N ASN A 232 -1.52 26.41 -5.15
CA ASN A 232 -1.66 27.00 -3.82
C ASN A 232 -1.51 25.93 -2.71
N ASN A 233 -1.98 24.72 -3.00
CA ASN A 233 -1.91 23.57 -2.12
C ASN A 233 -1.72 22.28 -2.94
N ASN A 234 -0.52 21.69 -2.86
CA ASN A 234 -0.19 20.47 -3.59
C ASN A 234 -1.06 19.28 -3.16
N ARG A 235 -1.62 19.28 -1.94
CA ARG A 235 -2.54 18.24 -1.46
C ARG A 235 -3.87 18.29 -2.19
N LEU A 236 -4.40 19.49 -2.50
CA LEU A 236 -5.63 19.64 -3.28
C LEU A 236 -5.43 19.19 -4.73
N VAL A 237 -4.29 19.54 -5.35
CA VAL A 237 -3.91 19.02 -6.68
C VAL A 237 -3.86 17.50 -6.64
N ALA A 238 -3.13 16.93 -5.69
CA ALA A 238 -2.98 15.49 -5.59
C ALA A 238 -4.32 14.78 -5.34
N PHE A 239 -5.18 15.34 -4.48
CA PHE A 239 -6.49 14.78 -4.19
C PHE A 239 -7.42 14.80 -5.42
N LEU A 240 -7.52 15.94 -6.13
CA LEU A 240 -8.36 16.07 -7.31
C LEU A 240 -8.00 15.03 -8.38
N PHE A 241 -6.72 14.93 -8.73
CA PHE A 241 -6.26 13.99 -9.75
C PHE A 241 -6.34 12.53 -9.28
N SER A 242 -6.16 12.26 -7.98
CA SER A 242 -6.40 10.92 -7.42
C SER A 242 -7.86 10.51 -7.57
N GLU A 243 -8.81 11.40 -7.26
CA GLU A 243 -10.25 11.12 -7.40
C GLU A 243 -10.67 10.88 -8.85
N LEU A 244 -10.11 11.64 -9.80
CA LEU A 244 -10.34 11.44 -11.23
C LEU A 244 -9.79 10.09 -11.71
N SER A 245 -8.57 9.76 -11.27
CA SER A 245 -7.89 8.50 -11.59
C SER A 245 -8.63 7.29 -10.99
N ASN A 246 -9.03 7.36 -9.73
CA ASN A 246 -9.77 6.29 -9.03
C ASN A 246 -11.11 5.96 -9.72
N ARG A 247 -11.65 6.90 -10.50
CA ARG A 247 -12.89 6.74 -11.28
C ARG A 247 -12.65 6.36 -12.73
N GLY A 248 -11.39 6.16 -13.13
CA GLY A 248 -11.00 5.83 -14.49
C GLY A 248 -11.26 6.95 -15.50
N LEU A 249 -11.38 8.20 -15.03
CA LEU A 249 -11.62 9.36 -15.91
C LEU A 249 -10.33 9.85 -16.59
N ILE A 250 -9.19 9.54 -15.97
CA ILE A 250 -7.83 9.78 -16.45
C ILE A 250 -6.96 8.56 -16.12
N THR A 251 -5.75 8.53 -16.69
CA THR A 251 -4.74 7.49 -16.46
C THR A 251 -4.36 7.31 -14.99
N PRO A 252 -4.12 6.08 -14.51
CA PRO A 252 -3.58 5.82 -13.17
C PRO A 252 -2.20 6.43 -12.94
N ASN A 253 -1.44 6.67 -14.02
CA ASN A 253 -0.10 7.24 -13.98
C ASN A 253 -0.09 8.78 -14.00
N TRP A 254 -1.17 9.42 -13.54
CA TRP A 254 -1.38 10.87 -13.65
C TRP A 254 -0.23 11.70 -13.03
N GLN A 255 0.42 11.20 -11.97
CA GLN A 255 1.55 11.87 -11.33
C GLN A 255 2.75 12.02 -12.28
N SER A 256 3.06 10.96 -13.03
CA SER A 256 4.11 10.97 -14.04
C SER A 256 3.74 11.89 -15.19
N VAL A 257 2.48 11.85 -15.65
CA VAL A 257 2.00 12.74 -16.73
C VAL A 257 2.15 14.22 -16.36
N ILE A 258 1.78 14.60 -15.14
CA ILE A 258 1.95 15.98 -14.66
C ILE A 258 3.43 16.37 -14.63
N ALA A 259 4.29 15.50 -14.10
CA ALA A 259 5.72 15.77 -13.95
C ALA A 259 6.43 15.88 -15.30
N ARG A 260 6.21 14.90 -16.19
CA ARG A 260 6.82 14.82 -17.52
C ARG A 260 6.42 16.00 -18.40
N ASN A 261 5.15 16.38 -18.35
CA ASN A 261 4.63 17.51 -19.14
C ASN A 261 4.74 18.87 -18.43
N LYS A 262 5.35 18.90 -17.23
CA LYS A 262 5.63 20.14 -16.47
C LYS A 262 4.38 21.03 -16.32
N LEU A 263 3.24 20.42 -15.97
CA LEU A 263 1.94 21.10 -16.05
C LEU A 263 1.72 22.14 -14.95
N PHE A 264 2.32 21.93 -13.78
CA PHE A 264 2.10 22.76 -12.59
C PHE A 264 3.39 23.10 -11.88
N VAL A 265 3.45 24.28 -11.27
CA VAL A 265 4.57 24.72 -10.43
C VAL A 265 4.18 24.78 -8.95
N THR A 266 5.16 24.57 -8.08
CA THR A 266 4.98 24.64 -6.62
C THR A 266 4.63 26.06 -6.16
N LYS A 267 4.02 26.18 -4.97
CA LYS A 267 3.71 27.48 -4.32
C LYS A 267 4.94 28.41 -4.17
N ASN A 268 6.17 27.87 -4.17
CA ASN A 268 7.36 28.66 -3.90
C ASN A 268 7.58 29.74 -4.98
N ILE A 269 7.39 31.00 -4.59
CA ILE A 269 7.46 32.16 -5.49
C ILE A 269 8.91 32.45 -5.92
N LYS A 270 9.92 31.97 -5.19
CA LYS A 270 11.33 32.29 -5.45
C LYS A 270 11.96 31.49 -6.58
N LYS A 271 11.38 30.35 -6.94
CA LYS A 271 11.84 29.48 -8.04
C LYS A 271 10.63 28.78 -8.65
N ASP A 272 10.47 28.86 -9.96
CA ASP A 272 9.47 28.10 -10.72
C ASP A 272 9.86 26.62 -10.80
N LYS A 273 9.83 25.97 -9.64
CA LYS A 273 10.02 24.54 -9.52
C LYS A 273 8.72 23.86 -9.91
N TYR A 274 8.75 23.11 -11.01
CA TYR A 274 7.65 22.23 -11.41
C TYR A 274 7.42 21.13 -10.38
N LEU A 275 6.16 20.74 -10.20
CA LEU A 275 5.80 19.59 -9.40
C LEU A 275 6.36 18.33 -10.05
N ASN A 276 7.16 17.58 -9.31
CA ASN A 276 7.63 16.26 -9.73
C ASN A 276 6.75 15.15 -9.14
N GLN A 277 6.95 13.92 -9.61
CA GLN A 277 6.19 12.76 -9.14
C GLN A 277 6.31 12.54 -7.62
N GLY A 278 7.50 12.75 -7.04
CA GLY A 278 7.72 12.64 -5.59
C GLY A 278 6.96 13.71 -4.78
N ASP A 279 6.91 14.95 -5.27
CA ASP A 279 6.15 16.04 -4.65
C ASP A 279 4.64 15.68 -4.60
N LEU A 280 4.12 15.07 -5.67
CA LEU A 280 2.71 14.66 -5.80
C LEU A 280 2.38 13.39 -5.01
N ALA A 281 3.26 12.39 -5.01
CA ALA A 281 3.10 11.17 -4.22
C ALA A 281 3.10 11.45 -2.72
N THR A 282 4.02 12.31 -2.28
CA THR A 282 4.08 12.80 -0.91
C THR A 282 2.80 13.54 -0.55
N ALA A 283 2.35 14.46 -1.40
CA ALA A 283 1.11 15.20 -1.18
C ALA A 283 -0.12 14.29 -1.09
N ALA A 284 -0.24 13.28 -1.97
CA ALA A 284 -1.34 12.30 -1.95
C ALA A 284 -1.35 11.47 -0.65
N ASN A 285 -0.19 11.04 -0.15
CA ASN A 285 -0.10 10.30 1.10
C ASN A 285 -0.56 11.13 2.32
N TYR A 286 -0.28 12.44 2.32
CA TYR A 286 -0.73 13.34 3.38
C TYR A 286 -2.23 13.67 3.34
N VAL A 287 -2.96 13.29 2.28
CA VAL A 287 -4.42 13.47 2.26
C VAL A 287 -5.13 12.41 3.12
N LYS A 288 -4.52 11.22 3.30
CA LYS A 288 -5.07 10.14 4.13
C LYS A 288 -5.23 10.62 5.57
N GLY A 289 -6.49 10.81 6.00
CA GLY A 289 -6.84 11.26 7.35
C GLY A 289 -7.27 12.74 7.48
N VAL A 290 -7.21 13.54 6.41
CA VAL A 290 -7.73 14.93 6.37
C VAL A 290 -8.87 15.12 5.37
N GLU A 291 -9.38 14.03 4.80
CA GLU A 291 -10.45 14.01 3.78
C GLU A 291 -11.78 14.65 4.22
N HIS A 292 -11.94 14.89 5.52
CA HIS A 292 -13.12 15.52 6.10
C HIS A 292 -13.06 17.06 6.11
N GLU A 293 -11.92 17.67 5.73
CA GLU A 293 -11.83 19.14 5.65
C GLU A 293 -12.68 19.70 4.51
N LYS A 294 -13.15 20.94 4.68
CA LYS A 294 -14.13 21.62 3.81
C LYS A 294 -13.78 21.49 2.32
N ASP A 295 -12.53 21.77 1.94
CA ASP A 295 -12.11 21.82 0.53
C ASP A 295 -12.11 20.42 -0.11
N TYR A 296 -11.68 19.37 0.61
CA TYR A 296 -11.72 17.99 0.10
C TYR A 296 -13.17 17.48 -0.01
N VAL A 297 -14.05 17.88 0.91
CA VAL A 297 -15.48 17.58 0.85
C VAL A 297 -16.12 18.26 -0.37
N THR A 298 -15.80 19.53 -0.63
CA THR A 298 -16.24 20.25 -1.82
C THR A 298 -15.80 19.53 -3.10
N ILE A 299 -14.51 19.19 -3.23
CA ILE A 299 -13.98 18.43 -4.37
C ILE A 299 -14.75 17.11 -4.53
N SER A 300 -14.91 16.33 -3.46
CA SER A 300 -15.62 15.05 -3.49
C SER A 300 -17.08 15.18 -3.97
N ASN A 301 -17.75 16.28 -3.62
CA ASN A 301 -19.13 16.55 -4.06
C ASN A 301 -19.20 16.88 -5.55
N TYR A 302 -18.26 17.66 -6.08
CA TYR A 302 -18.16 17.91 -7.52
C TYR A 302 -17.85 16.63 -8.29
N ILE A 303 -16.88 15.83 -7.84
CA ILE A 303 -16.52 14.56 -8.48
C ILE A 303 -17.70 13.56 -8.46
N LYS A 304 -18.56 13.56 -7.43
CA LYS A 304 -19.81 12.76 -7.41
C LYS A 304 -20.80 13.18 -8.51
N GLN A 305 -20.87 14.48 -8.84
CA GLN A 305 -21.77 14.99 -9.87
C GLN A 305 -21.33 14.61 -11.29
N LEU A 306 -20.04 14.33 -11.51
CA LEU A 306 -19.52 13.87 -12.82
C LEU A 306 -20.22 12.60 -13.32
N LYS A 307 -20.70 11.72 -12.43
CA LYS A 307 -21.44 10.51 -12.82
C LYS A 307 -22.82 10.79 -13.43
N LYS A 308 -23.37 11.99 -13.22
CA LYS A 308 -24.71 12.38 -13.67
C LYS A 308 -24.71 13.10 -15.02
N LEU A 309 -23.52 13.33 -15.60
CA LEU A 309 -23.26 14.09 -16.82
C LEU A 309 -22.50 13.25 -17.84
#